data_AF-A0A532ED21-F1
#
_entry.id   AF-A0A532ED21-F1
#
_cell.length_a   1.000
_cell.length_b   1.000
_cell.length_c   1.000
_cell.angle_alpha   90.00
_cell.angle_beta   90.00
_cell.angle_gamma   90.00
#
_symmetry.space_group_name_H-M   'P 1'
#
loop_
_entity.id
_entity.type
_entity.pdbx_description
1 polymer ?
#
loop_
_entity_poly.entity_id
_entity_poly.type
_entity_poly.pdbx_seq_one_letter_code
_entity_poly.pdbx_strand_id
1 'polypeptide(L)'
;MAIPHFFKMYQLLRNASYAATDRDQVVFIMPRQNRAVAAVAEWFTSEVVSENYRPLIRTVFAEDLIESLLQSDLPSDILSAVGETADKYLLR
;
A
#
# COMPACT_ATOMS: atom_id res chain seq x y z
N MET A 1 -18.29 -20.28 -3.51
CA MET A 1 -18.87 -19.77 -2.25
C MET A 1 -17.92 -18.70 -1.70
N ALA A 2 -18.00 -17.45 -2.20
CA ALA A 2 -16.94 -16.42 -2.10
C ALA A 2 -17.21 -15.32 -1.04
N ILE A 3 -18.36 -15.37 -0.38
CA ILE A 3 -18.85 -14.35 0.55
C ILE A 3 -17.97 -14.15 1.81
N PRO A 4 -17.25 -15.15 2.38
CA PRO A 4 -16.46 -14.94 3.60
C PRO A 4 -15.27 -13.99 3.42
N HIS A 5 -14.71 -13.92 2.21
CA HIS A 5 -13.54 -13.07 1.91
C HIS A 5 -13.94 -11.62 1.61
N PHE A 6 -15.15 -11.42 1.05
CA PHE A 6 -15.66 -10.10 0.71
C PHE A 6 -15.73 -9.18 1.94
N PHE A 7 -16.26 -9.65 3.07
CA PHE A 7 -16.39 -8.82 4.28
C PHE A 7 -15.04 -8.55 4.95
N LYS A 8 -14.09 -9.50 4.93
CA LYS A 8 -12.74 -9.27 5.45
C LYS A 8 -11.97 -8.20 4.66
N MET A 9 -12.24 -8.10 3.37
CA MET A 9 -11.59 -7.17 2.45
C MET A 9 -12.46 -5.95 2.13
N TYR A 10 -13.61 -5.80 2.79
CA TYR A 10 -14.60 -4.76 2.49
C TYR A 10 -14.03 -3.35 2.66
N GLN A 11 -13.23 -3.10 3.69
CA GLN A 11 -12.60 -1.79 3.86
C GLN A 11 -11.62 -1.47 2.72
N LEU A 12 -10.90 -2.50 2.25
CA LEU A 12 -10.00 -2.41 1.10
C LEU A 12 -10.76 -2.08 -0.19
N LEU A 13 -11.83 -2.84 -0.44
CA LEU A 13 -12.72 -2.67 -1.59
C LEU A 13 -13.42 -1.31 -1.58
N ARG A 14 -13.85 -0.86 -0.40
CA ARG A 14 -14.46 0.46 -0.19
C ARG A 14 -13.47 1.57 -0.52
N ASN A 15 -12.25 1.50 0.00
CA ASN A 15 -11.21 2.50 -0.31
C ASN A 15 -10.85 2.51 -1.79
N ALA A 16 -10.73 1.33 -2.41
CA ALA A 16 -10.50 1.21 -3.85
C ALA A 16 -11.66 1.78 -4.69
N SER A 17 -12.90 1.65 -4.23
CA SER A 17 -14.07 2.19 -4.93
C SER A 17 -14.13 3.72 -4.94
N TYR A 18 -13.60 4.39 -3.90
CA TYR A 18 -13.50 5.86 -3.88
C TYR A 18 -12.41 6.37 -4.82
N ALA A 19 -11.28 5.65 -4.94
CA ALA A 19 -10.17 6.03 -5.81
C ALA A 19 -10.51 5.95 -7.32
N ALA A 20 -11.51 5.15 -7.69
CA ALA A 20 -11.92 4.94 -9.09
C ALA A 20 -12.61 6.14 -9.75
N THR A 21 -12.89 7.22 -9.02
CA THR A 21 -13.63 8.38 -9.56
C THR A 21 -12.75 9.47 -10.17
N ASP A 22 -11.47 9.58 -9.80
CA ASP A 22 -10.52 10.55 -10.38
C ASP A 22 -9.06 10.01 -10.41
N ARG A 23 -8.81 8.87 -11.08
CA ARG A 23 -7.45 8.32 -11.32
C ARG A 23 -6.53 8.19 -10.09
N ASP A 24 -7.07 8.13 -8.89
CA ASP A 24 -6.25 7.97 -7.70
C ASP A 24 -5.72 6.54 -7.63
N GLN A 25 -4.41 6.41 -7.43
CA GLN A 25 -3.79 5.10 -7.19
C GLN A 25 -4.09 4.66 -5.75
N VAL A 26 -4.39 3.38 -5.58
CA VAL A 26 -4.46 2.74 -4.26
C VAL A 26 -3.10 2.15 -3.96
N VAL A 27 -2.43 2.66 -2.92
CA VAL A 27 -1.12 2.15 -2.50
C VAL A 27 -1.25 1.38 -1.19
N PHE A 28 -0.94 0.08 -1.24
CA PHE A 28 -0.75 -0.74 -0.04
C PHE A 28 0.69 -0.60 0.44
N ILE A 29 0.87 0.12 1.53
CA ILE A 29 2.15 0.27 2.21
C ILE A 29 2.23 -0.77 3.32
N MET A 30 3.27 -1.59 3.32
CA MET A 30 3.45 -2.62 4.35
C MET A 30 4.92 -2.84 4.69
N PRO A 31 5.24 -3.27 5.93
CA PRO A 31 6.60 -3.65 6.29
C PRO A 31 7.06 -4.90 5.52
N ARG A 32 8.33 -4.97 5.14
CA ARG A 32 8.93 -6.11 4.44
C ARG A 32 8.90 -7.39 5.25
N GLN A 33 8.97 -7.30 6.57
CA GLN A 33 8.79 -8.45 7.46
C GLN A 33 7.43 -9.15 7.31
N ASN A 34 6.41 -8.43 6.81
CA ASN A 34 5.07 -8.95 6.59
C ASN A 34 4.86 -9.47 5.16
N ARG A 35 5.81 -10.24 4.60
CA ARG A 35 5.70 -10.79 3.23
C ARG A 35 4.42 -11.59 2.99
N ALA A 36 3.90 -12.27 4.02
CA ALA A 36 2.64 -13.00 3.92
C ALA A 36 1.46 -12.05 3.58
N VAL A 37 1.47 -10.82 4.11
CA VAL A 37 0.46 -9.81 3.80
C VAL A 37 0.64 -9.29 2.38
N ALA A 38 1.88 -9.13 1.91
CA ALA A 38 2.17 -8.76 0.52
C ALA A 38 1.61 -9.78 -0.47
N ALA A 39 1.83 -11.07 -0.23
CA ALA A 39 1.29 -12.14 -1.05
C ALA A 39 -0.25 -12.15 -1.05
N VAL A 40 -0.89 -11.83 0.07
CA VAL A 40 -2.36 -11.70 0.14
C VAL A 40 -2.85 -10.48 -0.65
N ALA A 41 -2.13 -9.36 -0.62
CA ALA A 41 -2.47 -8.16 -1.39
C ALA A 41 -2.31 -8.39 -2.90
N GLU A 42 -1.26 -9.10 -3.32
CA GLU A 42 -1.05 -9.53 -4.71
C GLU A 42 -2.17 -10.45 -5.19
N TRP A 43 -2.48 -11.50 -4.42
CA TRP A 43 -3.59 -12.42 -4.70
C TRP A 43 -4.92 -11.68 -4.79
N PHE A 44 -5.20 -10.75 -3.87
CA PHE A 44 -6.42 -9.95 -3.91
C PHE A 44 -6.50 -9.12 -5.20
N THR A 45 -5.38 -8.52 -5.61
CA THR A 45 -5.31 -7.72 -6.83
C THR A 45 -5.49 -8.59 -8.08
N SER A 46 -4.95 -9.81 -8.12
CA SER A 46 -5.10 -10.72 -9.27
C SER A 46 -6.47 -11.38 -9.34
N GLU A 47 -7.00 -11.87 -8.21
CA GLU A 47 -8.19 -12.74 -8.21
C GLU A 47 -9.51 -12.02 -7.92
N VAL A 48 -9.47 -10.90 -7.18
CA VAL A 48 -10.69 -10.24 -6.68
C VAL A 48 -10.98 -8.95 -7.43
N VAL A 49 -9.95 -8.17 -7.77
CA VAL A 49 -10.09 -6.89 -8.46
C VAL A 49 -10.29 -7.10 -9.96
N SER A 50 -11.29 -6.43 -10.54
CA SER A 50 -11.54 -6.51 -11.99
C SER A 50 -10.35 -5.96 -12.78
N GLU A 51 -10.06 -6.58 -13.92
CA GLU A 51 -8.86 -6.33 -14.73
C GLU A 51 -8.61 -4.84 -15.03
N ASN A 52 -9.66 -4.09 -15.34
CA ASN A 52 -9.59 -2.67 -15.66
C ASN A 52 -9.06 -1.79 -14.51
N TYR A 53 -9.15 -2.26 -13.26
CA TYR A 53 -8.73 -1.51 -12.07
C TYR A 53 -7.40 -1.98 -11.49
N ARG A 54 -6.87 -3.15 -11.90
CA ARG A 54 -5.59 -3.67 -11.40
C ARG A 54 -4.42 -2.69 -11.59
N PRO A 55 -4.29 -1.95 -12.71
CA PRO A 55 -3.21 -0.97 -12.89
C PRO A 55 -3.23 0.20 -11.90
N LEU A 56 -4.35 0.44 -11.21
CA LEU A 56 -4.50 1.50 -10.22
C LEU A 56 -4.01 1.07 -8.83
N ILE A 57 -3.72 -0.21 -8.63
CA ILE A 57 -3.31 -0.76 -7.34
C ILE A 57 -1.81 -1.02 -7.35
N ARG A 58 -1.12 -0.54 -6.32
CA ARG A 58 0.31 -0.81 -6.10
C ARG A 58 0.55 -1.32 -4.70
N THR A 59 1.40 -2.34 -4.59
CA THR A 59 1.98 -2.78 -3.33
C THR A 59 3.38 -2.20 -3.21
N VAL A 60 3.67 -1.52 -2.11
CA VAL A 60 4.96 -0.87 -1.85
C VAL A 60 5.43 -1.28 -0.45
N PHE A 61 6.68 -1.72 -0.33
CA PHE A 61 7.27 -1.92 0.99
C PHE A 61 7.63 -0.57 1.61
N ALA A 62 7.28 -0.41 2.88
CA ALA A 62 7.51 0.83 3.62
C ALA A 62 9.00 1.22 3.63
N GLU A 63 9.89 0.24 3.67
CA GLU A 63 11.34 0.40 3.61
C GLU A 63 11.81 1.02 2.29
N ASP A 64 11.32 0.52 1.15
CA ASP A 64 11.69 1.07 -0.17
C ASP A 64 11.13 2.48 -0.35
N LEU A 65 9.92 2.72 0.16
CA LEU A 65 9.30 4.06 0.13
C LEU A 65 10.12 5.05 0.95
N ILE A 66 10.51 4.68 2.16
CA ILE A 66 11.29 5.55 3.04
C ILE A 66 12.68 5.83 2.47
N GLU A 67 13.36 4.80 1.94
CA GLU A 67 14.64 4.99 1.24
C GLU A 67 14.50 5.98 0.07
N SER A 68 13.45 5.83 -0.74
CA SER A 68 13.17 6.72 -1.87
C SER A 68 12.89 8.15 -1.41
N LEU A 69 12.12 8.33 -0.34
CA LEU A 69 11.79 9.65 0.21
C LEU A 69 13.02 10.36 0.78
N LEU A 70 13.89 9.64 1.49
CA LEU A 70 15.13 10.19 2.04
C LEU A 70 16.14 10.61 0.96
N GLN A 71 16.05 10.04 -0.23
CA GLN A 71 16.87 10.39 -1.40
C GLN A 71 16.22 11.45 -2.30
N SER A 72 14.97 11.84 -2.00
CA SER A 72 14.22 12.80 -2.81
C SER A 72 14.53 14.25 -2.43
N ASP A 73 14.33 15.16 -3.37
CA ASP A 73 14.40 16.60 -3.13
C ASP A 73 13.12 17.08 -2.42
N LEU A 74 13.08 16.89 -1.10
CA LEU A 74 11.96 17.25 -0.24
C LEU A 74 12.38 18.31 0.80
N PRO A 75 11.42 19.15 1.26
CA PRO A 75 11.64 20.04 2.40
C PRO A 75 12.25 19.34 3.62
N SER A 76 13.15 20.03 4.33
CA SER A 76 13.93 19.46 5.43
C SER A 76 13.09 18.96 6.60
N ASP A 77 11.97 19.63 6.88
CA ASP A 77 10.98 19.23 7.88
C ASP A 77 10.30 17.90 7.52
N ILE A 78 10.00 17.68 6.25
CA ILE A 78 9.46 16.42 5.74
C ILE A 78 10.50 15.31 5.84
N LEU A 79 11.75 15.58 5.44
CA LEU A 79 12.85 14.60 5.56
C LEU A 79 13.10 14.20 7.02
N SER A 80 13.06 15.15 7.96
CA SER A 80 13.16 14.85 9.40
C SER A 80 12.01 13.96 9.88
N ALA A 81 10.76 14.27 9.52
CA ALA A 81 9.61 13.44 9.89
C ALA A 81 9.67 12.03 9.29
N VAL A 82 10.17 11.90 8.06
CA VAL A 82 10.43 10.61 7.41
C VAL A 82 11.49 9.82 8.19
N GLY A 83 12.60 10.46 8.58
CA GLY A 83 13.65 9.85 9.38
C GLY A 83 13.15 9.35 10.74
N GLU A 84 12.41 10.17 11.48
CA GLU A 84 11.80 9.77 12.76
C GLU A 84 10.82 8.60 12.61
N THR A 85 10.03 8.61 11.53
CA THR A 85 9.09 7.53 11.22
C THR A 85 9.84 6.24 10.90
N ALA A 86 10.92 6.32 10.12
CA ALA A 86 11.79 5.20 9.82
C ALA A 86 12.38 4.60 11.10
N ASP A 87 12.90 5.44 11.99
CA ASP A 87 13.52 4.99 13.24
C ASP A 87 12.51 4.32 14.18
N LYS A 88 11.28 4.84 14.22
CA LYS A 88 10.24 4.36 15.15
C LYS A 88 9.53 3.10 14.66
N TYR A 89 9.34 2.96 13.35
CA TYR A 89 8.47 1.93 12.78
C TYR A 89 9.17 0.97 11.82
N LEU A 90 10.39 1.29 11.35
CA LEU A 90 11.16 0.47 10.40
C LEU A 90 12.51 -0.04 10.95
N LEU A 91 12.89 0.24 12.20
CA LEU A 91 14.01 -0.40 12.91
C LEU A 91 13.44 -1.22 14.09
N ARG A 92 13.65 -2.54 14.27
CA ARG A 92 14.53 -3.58 13.71
C ARG A 92 13.75 -4.88 13.55
#